data_AF-A0A126UVZ3-F1
#
_entry.id   AF-A0A126UVZ3-F1
#
_cell.length_a   1.000
_cell.length_b   1.000
_cell.length_c   1.000
_cell.angle_alpha   90.00
_cell.angle_beta   90.00
_cell.angle_gamma   90.00
#
_symmetry.space_group_name_H-M   'P 1'
#
loop_
_entity.id
_entity.type
_entity.pdbx_description
1 polymer ?
#
loop_
_entity_poly.entity_id
_entity_poly.type
_entity_poly.pdbx_seq_one_letter_code
_entity_poly.pdbx_strand_id
1 'polypeptide(L)'
;MSDAEFDVGHRRTRARMHIETTGSARIRHNETGAIHQVEANELDWEVQSTQERDMGPETEWSAALDHENLGELVWTFSEYPQGFANEPNLVANGHEVLSNFSVNIDEMEDENAEDFDAESAAEEMKDWFYTNYEDPVERLPYISAEGGYKWVFGSSETALGALEEAYSDEYPFKFIEKVAQSITDETGIFDWSPTPGQDFYDNGDETESDLDGAEELSRRLPLSEELVSNPELGTFSVRPIEVAKPDLLGAALSQVADAVDDILANPTNGLNENALEIRRLRRTLLRYSNDPQRVEMDFTSTHGSIVSKIASEELPPSDENNALVTSLREGAQGIRATHPVVAENRKILQEQAVKELTDQDLAQIVDADSVLKAITEGELQDQMREDVLFLTEELQAGPPPLPGVTKADAIIQGRDEVVRVLGRSARMMLILRKTPGLADRLYNSTGFKVASILGTLGTLVSLGLLLF
;
A
#
# COMPACT_ATOMS: atom_id res chain seq x y z
N MET A 1 35.90 -32.39 -34.51
CA MET A 1 35.18 -31.10 -34.62
C MET A 1 34.12 -31.17 -33.54
N SER A 2 34.54 -31.06 -32.29
CA SER A 2 34.82 -29.83 -31.52
C SER A 2 33.64 -29.65 -30.58
N ASP A 3 33.77 -30.28 -29.41
CA ASP A 3 33.00 -30.04 -28.21
C ASP A 3 33.14 -28.57 -27.79
N ALA A 4 32.03 -27.95 -27.43
CA ALA A 4 32.00 -26.70 -26.68
C ALA A 4 31.04 -26.92 -25.50
N GLU A 5 31.63 -27.33 -24.39
CA GLU A 5 31.05 -27.38 -23.06
C GLU A 5 30.90 -25.92 -22.58
N PHE A 6 29.65 -25.52 -22.28
CA PHE A 6 29.35 -24.25 -21.63
C PHE A 6 29.74 -24.35 -20.15
N ASP A 7 30.82 -23.69 -19.76
CA ASP A 7 31.21 -23.49 -18.36
C ASP A 7 30.58 -22.20 -17.84
N VAL A 8 29.62 -22.35 -16.92
CA VAL A 8 28.94 -21.26 -16.21
C VAL A 8 29.78 -20.95 -14.97
N GLY A 9 30.78 -20.10 -15.13
CA GLY A 9 31.60 -19.57 -14.04
C GLY A 9 31.11 -18.18 -13.62
N HIS A 10 30.46 -18.08 -12.46
CA HIS A 10 30.26 -16.83 -11.72
C HIS A 10 31.60 -16.09 -11.56
N ARG A 11 31.84 -15.05 -12.37
CA ARG A 11 32.89 -14.07 -12.09
C ARG A 11 32.31 -13.00 -11.19
N ARG A 12 32.43 -13.19 -9.88
CA ARG A 12 32.41 -12.05 -8.94
C ARG A 12 33.59 -11.16 -9.30
N THR A 13 33.32 -9.96 -9.77
CA THR A 13 34.31 -8.93 -10.12
C THR A 13 35.05 -8.52 -8.84
N ARG A 14 36.22 -9.13 -8.58
CA ARG A 14 37.19 -8.60 -7.63
C ARG A 14 37.99 -7.51 -8.34
N ALA A 15 38.08 -6.33 -7.74
CA ALA A 15 39.04 -5.31 -8.16
C ALA A 15 40.43 -5.94 -8.32
N ARG A 16 41.09 -5.74 -9.46
CA ARG A 16 42.47 -6.18 -9.68
C ARG A 16 43.40 -5.23 -8.92
N MET A 17 43.86 -5.64 -7.75
CA MET A 17 44.90 -4.94 -7.00
C MET A 17 46.27 -5.19 -7.64
N HIS A 18 47.08 -4.14 -7.84
CA HIS A 18 48.46 -4.27 -8.29
C HIS A 18 49.41 -4.12 -7.11
N ILE A 19 50.31 -5.08 -6.94
CA ILE A 19 51.37 -5.01 -5.94
C ILE A 19 52.62 -4.44 -6.61
N GLU A 20 52.94 -3.19 -6.31
CA GLU A 20 54.19 -2.57 -6.74
C GLU A 20 55.29 -2.87 -5.72
N THR A 21 56.28 -3.66 -6.14
CA THR A 21 57.47 -3.92 -5.33
C THR A 21 58.63 -3.05 -5.81
N THR A 22 59.19 -2.24 -4.92
CA THR A 22 60.32 -1.34 -5.23
C THR A 22 61.53 -1.64 -4.35
N GLY A 23 62.73 -1.42 -4.91
CA GLY A 23 64.00 -1.65 -4.24
C GLY A 23 64.61 -3.03 -4.53
N SER A 24 65.60 -3.41 -3.71
CA SER A 24 66.28 -4.71 -3.79
C SER A 24 66.60 -5.24 -2.40
N ALA A 25 66.41 -6.54 -2.19
CA ALA A 25 66.81 -7.20 -0.96
C ALA A 25 68.29 -7.58 -1.03
N ARG A 26 69.08 -7.16 -0.04
CA ARG A 26 70.51 -7.49 0.06
C ARG A 26 70.74 -8.37 1.27
N ILE A 27 71.21 -9.58 1.04
CA ILE A 27 71.34 -10.62 2.08
C ILE A 27 72.80 -11.06 2.11
N ARG A 28 73.41 -11.04 3.30
CA ARG A 28 74.77 -11.53 3.52
C ARG A 28 74.73 -12.98 3.98
N HIS A 29 75.33 -13.87 3.20
CA HIS A 29 75.46 -15.28 3.52
C HIS A 29 76.33 -15.45 4.78
N ASN A 30 75.83 -16.23 5.75
CA ASN A 30 76.37 -16.28 7.11
C ASN A 30 77.75 -16.97 7.17
N GLU A 31 78.01 -17.98 6.31
CA GLU A 31 79.28 -18.73 6.35
C GLU A 31 80.37 -18.15 5.44
N THR A 32 79.98 -17.56 4.31
CA THR A 32 80.91 -17.09 3.27
C THR A 32 81.11 -15.58 3.31
N GLY A 33 80.21 -14.84 3.96
CA GLY A 33 80.20 -13.37 3.99
C GLY A 33 79.85 -12.72 2.65
N ALA A 34 79.53 -13.50 1.61
CA ALA A 34 79.13 -12.99 0.30
C ALA A 34 77.78 -12.26 0.40
N ILE A 35 77.63 -11.14 -0.32
CA ILE A 35 76.39 -10.38 -0.38
C ILE A 35 75.69 -10.72 -1.68
N HIS A 36 74.47 -11.23 -1.57
CA HIS A 36 73.58 -11.51 -2.69
C HIS A 36 72.49 -10.44 -2.74
N GLN A 37 72.05 -10.12 -3.95
CA GLN A 37 71.02 -9.13 -4.22
C GLN A 37 69.91 -9.82 -5.00
N VAL A 38 68.68 -9.66 -4.52
CA VAL A 38 67.46 -10.13 -5.19
C VAL A 38 66.73 -8.89 -5.71
N GLU A 39 66.41 -8.90 -6.99
CA GLU A 39 65.68 -7.81 -7.63
C GLU A 39 64.16 -7.97 -7.45
N ALA A 40 63.42 -6.85 -7.42
CA ALA A 40 61.98 -6.85 -7.14
C ALA A 40 61.16 -7.64 -8.18
N ASN A 41 61.64 -7.74 -9.43
CA ASN A 41 61.00 -8.49 -10.50
C ASN A 41 61.20 -10.02 -10.39
N GLU A 42 61.99 -10.47 -9.40
CA GLU A 42 62.16 -11.90 -9.11
C GLU A 42 61.10 -12.41 -8.12
N LEU A 43 60.29 -11.53 -7.52
CA LEU A 43 59.20 -11.91 -6.62
C LEU A 43 57.88 -12.08 -7.37
N ASP A 44 57.20 -13.18 -7.07
CA ASP A 44 55.81 -13.42 -7.46
C ASP A 44 54.97 -13.54 -6.19
N TRP A 45 54.01 -12.63 -6.02
CA TRP A 45 53.21 -12.52 -4.80
C TRP A 45 51.90 -13.30 -4.94
N GLU A 46 51.67 -14.23 -4.02
CA GLU A 46 50.46 -15.03 -3.94
C GLU A 46 49.67 -14.70 -2.67
N VAL A 47 48.35 -14.85 -2.73
CA VAL A 47 47.48 -14.73 -1.55
C VAL A 47 47.64 -15.99 -0.69
N GLN A 48 48.16 -15.81 0.52
CA GLN A 48 48.31 -16.88 1.49
C GLN A 48 47.04 -17.09 2.30
N SER A 49 46.40 -16.01 2.76
CA SER A 49 45.18 -16.08 3.55
C SER A 49 44.33 -14.81 3.46
N THR A 50 43.03 -14.93 3.78
CA THR A 50 42.12 -13.77 3.90
C THR A 50 41.23 -13.98 5.12
N GLN A 51 41.15 -12.99 6.02
CA GLN A 51 40.38 -13.06 7.26
C GLN A 51 39.56 -11.80 7.49
N GLU A 52 38.32 -11.94 7.96
CA GLU A 52 37.44 -10.80 8.21
C GLU A 52 37.80 -10.08 9.53
N ARG A 53 37.88 -8.74 9.49
CA ARG A 53 38.16 -7.89 10.67
C ARG A 53 37.24 -6.68 10.69
N ASP A 54 37.30 -5.91 11.77
CA ASP A 54 36.39 -4.79 12.03
C ASP A 54 36.34 -3.70 10.93
N MET A 55 37.41 -3.56 10.13
CA MET A 55 37.52 -2.58 9.03
C MET A 55 37.66 -3.25 7.65
N GLY A 56 37.13 -4.47 7.49
CA GLY A 56 37.14 -5.25 6.25
C GLY A 56 38.11 -6.44 6.26
N PRO A 57 38.31 -7.11 5.12
CA PRO A 57 39.19 -8.28 5.04
C PRO A 57 40.67 -7.89 5.18
N GLU A 58 41.41 -8.61 6.02
CA GLU A 58 42.87 -8.63 6.04
C GLU A 58 43.36 -9.72 5.08
N THR A 59 44.16 -9.33 4.08
CA THR A 59 44.76 -10.24 3.11
C THR A 59 46.24 -10.42 3.40
N GLU A 60 46.69 -11.66 3.57
CA GLU A 60 48.10 -12.00 3.76
C GLU A 60 48.70 -12.45 2.43
N TRP A 61 49.82 -11.84 2.06
CA TRP A 61 50.53 -12.07 0.80
C TRP A 61 51.88 -12.75 1.09
N SER A 62 52.29 -13.67 0.22
CA SER A 62 53.53 -14.41 0.34
C SER A 62 54.24 -14.53 -1.02
N ALA A 63 55.56 -14.37 -1.04
CA ALA A 63 56.41 -14.64 -2.19
C ALA A 63 57.58 -15.53 -1.77
N ALA A 64 57.80 -16.63 -2.49
CA ALA A 64 58.88 -17.57 -2.21
C ALA A 64 59.86 -17.63 -3.38
N LEU A 65 61.17 -17.58 -3.09
CA LEU A 65 62.25 -17.66 -4.07
C LEU A 65 63.30 -18.66 -3.60
N ASP A 66 63.59 -19.67 -4.44
CA ASP A 66 64.69 -20.61 -4.20
C ASP A 66 66.00 -20.05 -4.78
N HIS A 67 66.92 -19.64 -3.91
CA HIS A 67 68.19 -19.03 -4.32
C HIS A 67 69.36 -20.00 -4.13
N GLU A 68 70.14 -20.22 -5.19
CA GLU A 68 71.21 -21.25 -5.26
C GLU A 68 72.18 -21.29 -4.08
N ASN A 69 72.46 -20.13 -3.46
CA ASN A 69 73.40 -20.00 -2.34
C ASN A 69 72.76 -19.65 -0.99
N LEU A 70 71.48 -19.27 -0.95
CA LEU A 70 70.79 -18.82 0.28
C LEU A 70 69.65 -19.76 0.70
N GLY A 71 69.33 -20.74 -0.15
CA GLY A 71 68.16 -21.60 0.00
C GLY A 71 66.86 -20.85 -0.27
N GLU A 72 65.77 -21.38 0.27
CA GLU A 72 64.43 -20.84 0.12
C GLU A 72 64.24 -19.56 0.94
N LEU A 73 63.99 -18.44 0.28
CA LEU A 73 63.68 -17.15 0.89
C LEU A 73 62.17 -16.92 0.77
N VAL A 74 61.53 -16.54 1.87
CA VAL A 74 60.08 -16.26 1.90
C VAL A 74 59.85 -14.86 2.41
N TRP A 75 59.13 -14.05 1.62
CA TRP A 75 58.62 -12.76 2.02
C TRP A 75 57.14 -12.83 2.32
N THR A 76 56.70 -12.17 3.39
CA THR A 76 55.27 -12.03 3.71
C THR A 76 54.92 -10.60 4.10
N PHE A 77 53.71 -10.16 3.76
CA PHE A 77 53.14 -8.90 4.24
C PHE A 77 51.61 -9.02 4.36
N SER A 78 51.00 -8.08 5.06
CA SER A 78 49.55 -8.04 5.29
C SER A 78 48.97 -6.73 4.76
N GLU A 79 47.83 -6.83 4.09
CA GLU A 79 46.99 -5.72 3.65
C GLU A 79 45.84 -5.54 4.65
N TYR A 80 45.88 -4.47 5.46
CA TYR A 80 44.78 -4.08 6.34
C TYR A 80 44.95 -2.66 6.92
N PRO A 81 43.96 -1.76 6.74
CA PRO A 81 42.74 -1.90 5.95
C PRO A 81 43.03 -2.07 4.44
N GLN A 82 41.99 -2.37 3.64
CA GLN A 82 42.11 -2.51 2.18
C GLN A 82 42.91 -1.34 1.57
N GLY A 83 43.90 -1.66 0.72
CA GLY A 83 44.81 -0.68 0.11
C GLY A 83 46.02 -0.24 0.95
N PHE A 84 46.17 -0.72 2.19
CA PHE A 84 47.33 -0.41 3.05
C PHE A 84 48.16 -1.66 3.36
N ALA A 85 49.39 -1.72 2.82
CA ALA A 85 50.36 -2.76 3.12
C ALA A 85 51.30 -2.38 4.28
N ASN A 86 51.69 -3.37 5.09
CA ASN A 86 52.80 -3.23 6.02
C ASN A 86 54.17 -3.51 5.35
N GLU A 87 55.27 -3.21 6.05
CA GLU A 87 56.61 -3.54 5.56
C GLU A 87 56.77 -5.07 5.42
N PRO A 88 57.29 -5.56 4.28
CA PRO A 88 57.42 -6.99 4.06
C PRO A 88 58.45 -7.60 5.02
N ASN A 89 58.07 -8.69 5.66
CA ASN A 89 58.94 -9.50 6.49
C ASN A 89 59.69 -10.53 5.62
N LEU A 90 60.95 -10.79 5.90
CA LEU A 90 61.79 -11.77 5.18
C LEU A 90 62.29 -12.87 6.12
N VAL A 91 61.99 -14.12 5.78
CA VAL A 91 62.58 -15.31 6.40
C VAL A 91 63.83 -15.72 5.61
N ALA A 92 65.01 -15.30 6.09
CA ALA A 92 66.30 -15.49 5.41
C ALA A 92 67.14 -16.68 5.91
N ASN A 93 66.52 -17.71 6.51
CA ASN A 93 67.17 -18.96 6.96
C ASN A 93 68.47 -18.79 7.79
N GLY A 94 68.56 -17.74 8.61
CA GLY A 94 69.72 -17.45 9.46
C GLY A 94 70.83 -16.62 8.79
N HIS A 95 70.59 -16.07 7.60
CA HIS A 95 71.43 -15.06 6.95
C HIS A 95 71.11 -13.64 7.43
N GLU A 96 72.07 -12.73 7.30
CA GLU A 96 71.92 -11.34 7.75
C GLU A 96 71.28 -10.50 6.62
N VAL A 97 70.11 -9.93 6.90
CA VAL A 97 69.40 -9.03 5.98
C VAL A 97 69.94 -7.61 6.14
N LEU A 98 70.54 -7.07 5.08
CA LEU A 98 71.12 -5.72 5.06
C LEU A 98 70.11 -4.67 4.58
N SER A 99 69.22 -5.03 3.66
CA SER A 99 68.11 -4.21 3.18
C SER A 99 67.01 -5.11 2.63
N ASN A 100 65.76 -4.63 2.65
CA ASN A 100 64.59 -5.33 2.10
C ASN A 100 63.81 -4.45 1.10
N PHE A 101 62.81 -5.03 0.47
CA PHE A 101 61.89 -4.34 -0.45
C PHE A 101 60.92 -3.43 0.29
N SER A 102 60.38 -2.45 -0.44
CA SER A 102 59.18 -1.70 -0.07
C SER A 102 58.05 -2.13 -0.99
N VAL A 103 56.88 -2.40 -0.41
CA VAL A 103 55.69 -2.82 -1.14
C VAL A 103 54.60 -1.76 -1.01
N ASN A 104 54.02 -1.36 -2.13
CA ASN A 104 52.82 -0.53 -2.19
C ASN A 104 51.72 -1.31 -2.93
N ILE A 105 50.47 -1.10 -2.52
CA ILE A 105 49.31 -1.64 -3.21
C ILE A 105 48.63 -0.45 -3.88
N ASP A 106 48.65 -0.44 -5.22
CA ASP A 106 47.88 0.55 -5.97
C ASP A 106 46.58 -0.10 -6.46
N GLU A 107 45.47 0.59 -6.19
CA GLU A 107 44.23 0.32 -6.89
C GLU A 107 44.46 0.72 -8.35
N MET A 108 44.53 -0.25 -9.27
CA MET A 108 44.34 0.11 -10.67
C MET A 108 42.92 0.67 -10.77
N GLU A 109 42.79 1.96 -11.13
CA GLU A 109 41.56 2.45 -11.74
C GLU A 109 41.26 1.51 -12.89
N ASP A 110 40.09 0.89 -12.86
CA ASP A 110 39.65 -0.04 -13.88
C ASP A 110 39.71 0.71 -15.22
N GLU A 111 40.70 0.41 -16.06
CA GLU A 111 40.86 1.03 -17.40
C GLU A 111 39.65 0.76 -18.33
N ASN A 112 38.62 0.05 -17.85
CA ASN A 112 37.31 -0.08 -18.50
C ASN A 112 36.31 1.05 -18.16
N ALA A 113 36.69 2.06 -17.36
CA ALA A 113 35.82 3.21 -17.07
C ALA A 113 35.69 4.23 -18.23
N GLU A 114 36.35 4.00 -19.37
CA GLU A 114 36.37 4.96 -20.50
C GLU A 114 35.76 4.43 -21.83
N ASP A 115 34.95 3.36 -21.82
CA ASP A 115 34.33 2.87 -23.08
C ASP A 115 32.83 3.22 -23.23
N PHE A 116 32.24 3.98 -22.29
CA PHE A 116 30.88 4.49 -22.42
C PHE A 116 30.77 5.97 -22.05
N ASP A 117 29.83 6.68 -22.69
CA ASP A 117 29.51 8.07 -22.35
C ASP A 117 28.77 8.10 -21.02
N ALA A 118 29.53 8.30 -19.94
CA ALA A 118 29.02 8.27 -18.57
C ALA A 118 27.94 9.33 -18.30
N GLU A 119 27.96 10.47 -19.01
CA GLU A 119 26.92 11.50 -18.85
C GLU A 119 25.63 11.04 -19.52
N SER A 120 25.72 10.55 -20.76
CA SER A 120 24.56 10.00 -21.49
C SER A 120 23.95 8.79 -20.78
N ALA A 121 24.78 7.87 -20.26
CA ALA A 121 24.30 6.70 -19.53
C ALA A 121 23.61 7.07 -18.21
N ALA A 122 24.13 8.07 -17.49
CA ALA A 122 23.50 8.55 -16.27
C ALA A 122 22.14 9.21 -16.55
N GLU A 123 22.02 10.01 -17.63
CA GLU A 123 20.73 10.58 -18.03
C GLU A 123 19.73 9.50 -18.44
N GLU A 124 20.16 8.48 -19.20
CA GLU A 124 19.31 7.36 -19.60
C GLU A 124 18.76 6.59 -18.39
N MET A 125 19.62 6.24 -17.42
CA MET A 125 19.20 5.56 -16.19
C MET A 125 18.20 6.40 -15.39
N LYS A 126 18.42 7.72 -15.30
CA LYS A 126 17.49 8.62 -14.61
C LYS A 126 16.14 8.70 -15.33
N ASP A 127 16.14 8.88 -16.64
CA ASP A 127 14.91 8.96 -17.43
C ASP A 127 14.10 7.66 -17.38
N TRP A 128 14.81 6.52 -17.46
CA TRP A 128 14.21 5.21 -17.23
C TRP A 128 13.62 5.10 -15.82
N PHE A 129 14.36 5.52 -14.78
CA PHE A 129 13.87 5.46 -13.41
C PHE A 129 12.61 6.30 -13.22
N TYR A 130 12.59 7.56 -13.67
CA TYR A 130 11.42 8.43 -13.55
C TYR A 130 10.24 8.01 -14.44
N THR A 131 10.48 7.19 -15.47
CA THR A 131 9.41 6.58 -16.27
C THR A 131 8.77 5.40 -15.54
N ASN A 132 9.57 4.62 -14.80
CA ASN A 132 9.13 3.38 -14.16
C ASN A 132 8.79 3.53 -12.68
N TYR A 133 9.20 4.62 -12.03
CA TYR A 133 8.97 4.90 -10.61
C TYR A 133 8.60 6.37 -10.41
N GLU A 134 7.83 6.62 -9.36
CA GLU A 134 7.40 7.97 -8.98
C GLU A 134 7.36 8.14 -7.46
N ASP A 135 7.27 9.40 -7.02
CA ASP A 135 7.10 9.75 -5.61
C ASP A 135 5.81 9.09 -5.08
N PRO A 136 5.86 8.37 -3.95
CA PRO A 136 4.68 7.80 -3.28
C PRO A 136 3.51 8.78 -3.13
N VAL A 137 3.79 10.07 -2.90
CA VAL A 137 2.77 11.11 -2.71
C VAL A 137 1.90 11.29 -3.96
N GLU A 138 2.40 10.89 -5.13
CA GLU A 138 1.73 11.09 -6.41
C GLU A 138 0.59 10.09 -6.65
N ARG A 139 0.69 8.84 -6.19
CA ARG A 139 -0.34 7.80 -6.42
C ARG A 139 -0.72 6.96 -5.21
N LEU A 140 0.07 6.93 -4.15
CA LEU A 140 -0.22 6.07 -3.00
C LEU A 140 -1.11 6.78 -1.98
N PRO A 141 -2.16 6.11 -1.47
CA PRO A 141 -2.93 6.63 -0.34
C PRO A 141 -2.02 6.78 0.89
N TYR A 142 -2.09 7.95 1.53
CA TYR A 142 -1.38 8.21 2.79
C TYR A 142 -2.27 7.89 3.99
N ILE A 143 -1.82 6.99 4.85
CA ILE A 143 -2.53 6.62 6.08
C ILE A 143 -1.99 7.48 7.22
N SER A 144 -2.74 8.52 7.57
CA SER A 144 -2.34 9.50 8.58
C SER A 144 -2.13 8.91 9.98
N ALA A 145 -2.84 7.82 10.31
CA ALA A 145 -2.74 7.12 11.59
C ALA A 145 -1.44 6.32 11.77
N GLU A 146 -0.93 5.70 10.68
CA GLU A 146 0.30 4.90 10.68
C GLU A 146 1.53 5.73 10.29
N GLY A 147 1.31 6.90 9.68
CA GLY A 147 2.37 7.80 9.25
C GLY A 147 3.13 7.28 8.03
N GLY A 148 2.42 6.69 7.07
CA GLY A 148 3.04 6.08 5.88
C GLY A 148 2.09 5.88 4.70
N TYR A 149 2.66 5.48 3.56
CA TYR A 149 1.93 5.18 2.34
C TYR A 149 1.50 3.72 2.27
N LYS A 150 0.34 3.46 1.66
CA LYS A 150 -0.11 2.11 1.33
C LYS A 150 0.41 1.72 -0.05
N TRP A 151 1.39 0.81 -0.09
CA TRP A 151 2.04 0.33 -1.31
C TRP A 151 1.15 -0.62 -2.11
N VAL A 152 0.46 -0.08 -3.12
CA VAL A 152 -0.53 -0.82 -3.94
C VAL A 152 -0.02 -1.22 -5.33
N PHE A 153 1.17 -0.76 -5.75
CA PHE A 153 1.77 -1.06 -7.06
C PHE A 153 3.02 -1.94 -6.97
N GLY A 154 3.21 -2.63 -5.84
CA GLY A 154 4.44 -3.36 -5.50
C GLY A 154 4.90 -2.99 -4.10
N SER A 155 6.03 -3.55 -3.65
CA SER A 155 6.72 -3.05 -2.46
C SER A 155 7.35 -1.68 -2.75
N SER A 156 7.63 -0.92 -1.70
CA SER A 156 8.55 0.21 -1.79
C SER A 156 9.87 -0.26 -2.37
N GLU A 157 10.44 0.51 -3.29
CA GLU A 157 11.75 0.22 -3.87
C GLU A 157 12.70 1.39 -3.69
N THR A 158 13.99 1.10 -3.59
CA THR A 158 15.03 2.14 -3.54
C THR A 158 15.55 2.42 -4.94
N ALA A 159 16.02 3.65 -5.20
CA ALA A 159 16.62 3.98 -6.50
C ALA A 159 17.82 3.07 -6.84
N LEU A 160 18.60 2.66 -5.83
CA LEU A 160 19.70 1.73 -6.00
C LEU A 160 19.21 0.33 -6.38
N GLY A 161 18.24 -0.23 -5.65
CA GLY A 161 17.70 -1.56 -5.92
C GLY A 161 17.09 -1.66 -7.33
N ALA A 162 16.26 -0.67 -7.70
CA ALA A 162 15.65 -0.62 -9.02
C ALA A 162 16.67 -0.53 -10.16
N LEU A 163 17.67 0.34 -10.03
CA LEU A 163 18.69 0.53 -11.07
C LEU A 163 19.67 -0.65 -11.13
N GLU A 164 20.02 -1.27 -10.01
CA GLU A 164 20.86 -2.47 -9.98
C GLU A 164 20.17 -3.63 -10.71
N GLU A 165 18.88 -3.85 -10.46
CA GLU A 165 18.11 -4.89 -11.16
C GLU A 165 18.08 -4.65 -12.68
N ALA A 166 17.90 -3.40 -13.11
CA ALA A 166 17.77 -3.07 -14.53
C ALA A 166 19.11 -3.03 -15.30
N TYR A 167 20.20 -2.59 -14.65
CA TYR A 167 21.43 -2.21 -15.34
C TYR A 167 22.70 -2.94 -14.88
N SER A 168 22.62 -3.84 -13.89
CA SER A 168 23.79 -4.57 -13.36
C SER A 168 24.55 -5.41 -14.40
N ASP A 169 23.89 -5.83 -15.48
CA ASP A 169 24.50 -6.57 -16.59
C ASP A 169 25.27 -5.66 -17.57
N GLU A 170 24.98 -4.35 -17.59
CA GLU A 170 25.52 -3.40 -18.57
C GLU A 170 26.53 -2.42 -17.95
N TYR A 171 26.31 -2.00 -16.71
CA TYR A 171 27.13 -0.98 -16.06
C TYR A 171 27.74 -1.44 -14.73
N PRO A 172 28.94 -0.95 -14.38
CA PRO A 172 29.55 -1.28 -13.09
C PRO A 172 28.71 -0.79 -11.91
N PHE A 173 28.63 -1.61 -10.85
CA PHE A 173 27.88 -1.28 -9.62
C PHE A 173 28.20 0.11 -9.06
N LYS A 174 29.50 0.47 -8.98
CA LYS A 174 29.92 1.80 -8.48
C LYS A 174 29.35 2.97 -9.30
N PHE A 175 29.14 2.78 -10.60
CA PHE A 175 28.53 3.79 -11.45
C PHE A 175 27.02 3.87 -11.20
N ILE A 176 26.33 2.73 -11.15
CA ILE A 176 24.90 2.64 -10.83
C ILE A 176 24.61 3.27 -9.45
N GLU A 177 25.43 2.95 -8.45
CA GLU A 177 25.34 3.51 -7.10
C GLU A 177 25.46 5.03 -7.10
N LYS A 178 26.39 5.58 -7.89
CA LYS A 178 26.56 7.03 -8.04
C LYS A 178 25.34 7.70 -8.68
N VAL A 179 24.73 7.06 -9.68
CA VAL A 179 23.50 7.57 -10.32
C VAL A 179 22.33 7.52 -9.35
N ALA A 180 22.12 6.40 -8.66
CA ALA A 180 21.07 6.23 -7.65
C ALA A 180 21.19 7.25 -6.50
N GLN A 181 22.42 7.50 -6.02
CA GLN A 181 22.68 8.52 -5.01
C GLN A 181 22.31 9.91 -5.52
N SER A 182 22.62 10.23 -6.79
CA SER A 182 22.26 11.53 -7.35
C SER A 182 20.74 11.76 -7.43
N ILE A 183 19.95 10.71 -7.70
CA ILE A 183 18.47 10.78 -7.67
C ILE A 183 18.00 11.09 -6.25
N THR A 184 18.56 10.38 -5.25
CA THR A 184 18.23 10.58 -3.84
C THR A 184 18.63 11.97 -3.35
N ASP A 185 19.81 12.46 -3.74
CA ASP A 185 20.32 13.78 -3.36
C ASP A 185 19.50 14.93 -3.99
N GLU A 186 19.03 14.75 -5.23
CA GLU A 186 18.21 15.73 -5.94
C GLU A 186 16.78 15.82 -5.39
N THR A 187 16.20 14.69 -4.97
CA THR A 187 14.78 14.60 -4.61
C THR A 187 14.53 14.53 -3.10
N GLY A 188 15.48 13.98 -2.33
CA GLY A 188 15.32 13.66 -0.91
C GLY A 188 14.43 12.44 -0.62
N ILE A 189 14.09 11.64 -1.65
CA ILE A 189 13.16 10.51 -1.55
C ILE A 189 13.94 9.19 -1.53
N PHE A 190 13.67 8.36 -0.53
CA PHE A 190 14.33 7.06 -0.34
C PHE A 190 13.46 5.90 -0.83
N ASP A 191 12.15 5.96 -0.58
CA ASP A 191 11.19 4.92 -0.92
C ASP A 191 10.36 5.38 -2.12
N TRP A 192 10.48 4.66 -3.23
CA TRP A 192 9.81 4.97 -4.49
C TRP A 192 8.71 3.96 -4.80
N SER A 193 7.62 4.45 -5.41
CA SER A 193 6.54 3.59 -5.87
C SER A 193 6.76 3.21 -7.33
N PRO A 194 6.62 1.94 -7.72
CA PRO A 194 6.56 1.56 -9.12
C PRO A 194 5.38 2.26 -9.82
N THR A 195 5.62 2.71 -11.04
CA THR A 195 4.61 3.26 -11.93
C THR A 195 3.89 2.09 -12.61
N PRO A 196 2.57 1.91 -12.41
CA PRO A 196 1.85 0.84 -13.07
C PRO A 196 1.88 1.04 -14.59
N GLY A 197 2.49 0.08 -15.30
CA GLY A 197 2.52 0.05 -16.76
C GLY A 197 1.14 -0.23 -17.36
N GLN A 198 1.02 -0.10 -18.69
CA GLN A 198 -0.24 -0.41 -19.39
C GLN A 198 -0.69 -1.86 -19.14
N ASP A 199 0.27 -2.77 -18.98
CA ASP A 199 0.04 -4.17 -18.63
C ASP A 199 -0.45 -4.38 -17.20
N PHE A 200 -0.23 -3.47 -16.25
CA PHE A 200 -0.89 -3.52 -14.93
C PHE A 200 -2.42 -3.42 -15.07
N TYR A 201 -2.88 -2.76 -16.14
CA TYR A 201 -4.29 -2.57 -16.46
C TYR A 201 -4.81 -3.55 -17.52
N ASP A 202 -3.93 -4.17 -18.32
CA ASP A 202 -4.30 -5.05 -19.45
C ASP A 202 -3.96 -6.54 -19.22
N ASN A 203 -3.00 -6.86 -18.34
CA ASN A 203 -2.54 -8.22 -17.97
C ASN A 203 -1.84 -8.25 -16.59
N GLY A 204 -2.37 -7.58 -15.57
CA GLY A 204 -1.74 -7.58 -14.24
C GLY A 204 -2.15 -8.83 -13.50
N ASP A 205 -1.20 -9.75 -13.26
CA ASP A 205 -1.31 -10.99 -12.46
C ASP A 205 -2.39 -10.86 -11.37
N GLU A 206 -3.61 -11.24 -11.76
CA GLU A 206 -4.84 -10.92 -11.05
C GLU A 206 -4.93 -11.89 -9.88
N THR A 207 -4.96 -11.41 -8.65
CA THR A 207 -5.53 -12.30 -7.64
C THR A 207 -7.04 -12.34 -7.88
N GLU A 208 -7.50 -13.46 -8.45
CA GLU A 208 -8.90 -13.91 -8.48
C GLU A 208 -9.64 -13.58 -7.15
N SER A 209 -8.88 -13.57 -6.04
CA SER A 209 -9.21 -13.11 -4.69
C SER A 209 -9.90 -11.73 -4.58
N ASP A 210 -9.45 -10.69 -5.29
CA ASP A 210 -10.01 -9.34 -5.08
C ASP A 210 -11.34 -9.14 -5.81
N LEU A 211 -11.52 -9.79 -6.96
CA LEU A 211 -12.81 -9.84 -7.66
C LEU A 211 -13.79 -10.71 -6.88
N ASP A 212 -13.34 -11.86 -6.38
CA ASP A 212 -14.11 -12.71 -5.49
C ASP A 212 -14.54 -11.96 -4.22
N GLY A 213 -13.66 -11.13 -3.64
CA GLY A 213 -13.99 -10.30 -2.47
C GLY A 213 -15.10 -9.28 -2.73
N ALA A 214 -15.07 -8.56 -3.85
CA ALA A 214 -16.10 -7.59 -4.20
C ALA A 214 -17.45 -8.27 -4.57
N GLU A 215 -17.41 -9.41 -5.26
CA GLU A 215 -18.61 -10.21 -5.55
C GLU A 215 -19.22 -10.80 -4.27
N GLU A 216 -18.38 -11.34 -3.40
CA GLU A 216 -18.78 -11.87 -2.11
C GLU A 216 -19.41 -10.79 -1.24
N LEU A 217 -18.76 -9.63 -1.10
CA LEU A 217 -19.32 -8.54 -0.32
C LEU A 217 -20.63 -8.02 -0.94
N SER A 218 -20.73 -7.93 -2.27
CA SER A 218 -21.98 -7.55 -2.93
C SER A 218 -23.10 -8.56 -2.70
N ARG A 219 -22.80 -9.85 -2.52
CA ARG A 219 -23.79 -10.87 -2.13
C ARG A 219 -24.19 -10.76 -0.66
N ARG A 220 -23.25 -10.43 0.22
CA ARG A 220 -23.51 -10.20 1.65
C ARG A 220 -24.29 -8.92 1.90
N LEU A 221 -24.06 -7.87 1.12
CA LEU A 221 -24.69 -6.56 1.30
C LEU A 221 -25.67 -6.25 0.15
N PRO A 222 -26.75 -7.04 -0.01
CA PRO A 222 -27.64 -6.87 -1.14
C PRO A 222 -28.44 -5.56 -1.00
N LEU A 223 -28.47 -4.79 -2.07
CA LEU A 223 -29.22 -3.54 -2.19
C LEU A 223 -30.18 -3.64 -3.37
N SER A 224 -31.43 -3.21 -3.15
CA SER A 224 -32.47 -3.23 -4.18
C SER A 224 -32.48 -1.94 -5.00
N GLU A 225 -31.39 -1.70 -5.72
CA GLU A 225 -31.18 -0.52 -6.56
C GLU A 225 -30.22 -0.85 -7.70
N GLU A 226 -30.33 -0.16 -8.83
CA GLU A 226 -29.42 -0.28 -9.97
C GLU A 226 -28.36 0.82 -9.91
N LEU A 227 -27.08 0.44 -9.91
CA LEU A 227 -25.97 1.37 -10.10
C LEU A 227 -25.76 1.59 -11.59
N VAL A 228 -25.87 2.84 -12.03
CA VAL A 228 -25.71 3.23 -13.42
C VAL A 228 -24.44 4.06 -13.55
N SER A 229 -23.51 3.62 -14.37
CA SER A 229 -22.33 4.43 -14.73
C SER A 229 -22.71 5.47 -15.77
N ASN A 230 -22.18 6.68 -15.60
CA ASN A 230 -22.24 7.76 -16.57
C ASN A 230 -20.83 7.92 -17.17
N PRO A 231 -20.58 7.35 -18.38
CA PRO A 231 -19.24 7.39 -18.97
C PRO A 231 -18.80 8.79 -19.41
N GLU A 232 -19.72 9.74 -19.57
CA GLU A 232 -19.41 11.12 -19.98
C GLU A 232 -18.90 11.96 -18.82
N LEU A 233 -19.58 11.85 -17.67
CA LEU A 233 -19.18 12.55 -16.44
C LEU A 233 -18.15 11.74 -15.63
N GLY A 234 -17.97 10.46 -15.96
CA GLY A 234 -17.15 9.53 -15.21
C GLY A 234 -17.60 9.47 -13.76
N THR A 235 -18.88 9.19 -13.56
CA THR A 235 -19.53 9.16 -12.26
C THR A 235 -20.53 8.01 -12.21
N PHE A 236 -20.95 7.63 -11.01
CA PHE A 236 -22.01 6.68 -10.75
C PHE A 236 -23.25 7.40 -10.26
N SER A 237 -24.41 6.96 -10.72
CA SER A 237 -25.71 7.33 -10.18
C SER A 237 -26.45 6.08 -9.73
N VAL A 238 -27.51 6.27 -8.95
CA VAL A 238 -28.38 5.18 -8.50
C VAL A 238 -29.76 5.36 -9.11
N ARG A 239 -30.37 4.25 -9.52
CA ARG A 239 -31.77 4.18 -9.91
C ARG A 239 -32.50 3.24 -8.97
N PRO A 240 -33.48 3.73 -8.20
CA PRO A 240 -34.33 2.87 -7.39
C PRO A 240 -35.11 1.88 -8.25
N ILE A 241 -35.41 0.70 -7.68
CA ILE A 241 -36.32 -0.24 -8.34
C ILE A 241 -37.74 0.34 -8.42
N GLU A 242 -38.53 -0.15 -9.37
CA GLU A 242 -39.93 0.26 -9.51
C GLU A 242 -40.75 -0.09 -8.26
N VAL A 243 -41.58 0.87 -7.83
CA VAL A 243 -42.46 0.70 -6.68
C VAL A 243 -43.61 -0.24 -7.06
N ALA A 244 -43.63 -1.44 -6.47
CA ALA A 244 -44.61 -2.48 -6.79
C ALA A 244 -46.07 -2.09 -6.42
N LYS A 245 -46.24 -1.29 -5.37
CA LYS A 245 -47.54 -0.81 -4.86
C LYS A 245 -47.47 0.67 -4.46
N PRO A 246 -47.53 1.60 -5.42
CA PRO A 246 -47.36 3.04 -5.18
C PRO A 246 -48.33 3.61 -4.15
N ASP A 247 -49.60 3.20 -4.21
CA ASP A 247 -50.64 3.70 -3.28
C ASP A 247 -50.35 3.28 -1.82
N LEU A 248 -49.84 2.07 -1.61
CA LEU A 248 -49.50 1.57 -0.28
C LEU A 248 -48.24 2.25 0.27
N LEU A 249 -47.25 2.48 -0.58
CA LEU A 249 -46.08 3.27 -0.21
C LEU A 249 -46.49 4.70 0.14
N GLY A 250 -47.32 5.34 -0.69
CA GLY A 250 -47.85 6.67 -0.45
C GLY A 250 -48.60 6.78 0.89
N ALA A 251 -49.46 5.80 1.20
CA ALA A 251 -50.15 5.75 2.49
C ALA A 251 -49.19 5.64 3.68
N ALA A 252 -48.15 4.80 3.58
CA ALA A 252 -47.13 4.66 4.63
C ALA A 252 -46.32 5.95 4.83
N LEU A 253 -45.93 6.61 3.73
CA LEU A 253 -45.22 7.88 3.77
C LEU A 253 -46.10 8.98 4.40
N SER A 254 -47.38 9.06 4.03
CA SER A 254 -48.32 10.01 4.62
C SER A 254 -48.50 9.79 6.12
N GLN A 255 -48.63 8.55 6.58
CA GLN A 255 -48.77 8.24 8.00
C GLN A 255 -47.53 8.67 8.81
N VAL A 256 -46.33 8.44 8.27
CA VAL A 256 -45.09 8.90 8.92
C VAL A 256 -44.97 10.43 8.87
N ALA A 257 -45.38 11.08 7.78
CA ALA A 257 -45.38 12.53 7.67
C ALA A 257 -46.30 13.18 8.72
N ASP A 258 -47.53 12.68 8.88
CA ASP A 258 -48.47 13.15 9.90
C ASP A 258 -47.89 12.99 11.31
N ALA A 259 -47.27 11.84 11.60
CA ALA A 259 -46.62 11.60 12.89
C ALA A 259 -45.42 12.54 13.16
N VAL A 260 -44.66 12.90 12.11
CA VAL A 260 -43.59 13.90 12.23
C VAL A 260 -44.15 15.29 12.51
N ASP A 261 -45.24 15.68 11.85
CA ASP A 261 -45.90 16.95 12.09
C ASP A 261 -46.45 17.05 13.52
N ASP A 262 -47.04 15.97 14.05
CA ASP A 262 -47.49 15.89 15.44
C ASP A 262 -46.33 16.01 16.44
N ILE A 263 -45.19 15.36 16.17
CA ILE A 263 -43.98 15.51 16.97
C ILE A 263 -43.52 16.97 17.01
N LEU A 264 -43.47 17.63 15.85
CA LEU A 264 -43.01 19.02 15.75
C LEU A 264 -44.00 20.02 16.34
N ALA A 265 -45.29 19.67 16.39
CA ALA A 265 -46.31 20.49 17.02
C ALA A 265 -46.23 20.47 18.56
N ASN A 266 -45.66 19.42 19.16
CA ASN A 266 -45.59 19.28 20.61
C ASN A 266 -44.13 19.35 21.13
N PRO A 267 -43.72 20.40 21.86
CA PRO A 267 -42.34 20.54 22.32
C PRO A 267 -41.95 19.62 23.49
N THR A 268 -42.89 18.87 24.10
CA THR A 268 -42.63 18.09 25.32
C THR A 268 -42.16 16.65 25.07
N ASN A 269 -42.13 16.19 23.82
CA ASN A 269 -41.71 14.83 23.46
C ASN A 269 -40.17 14.65 23.33
N GLY A 270 -39.39 15.72 23.48
CA GLY A 270 -37.93 15.68 23.43
C GLY A 270 -37.32 15.66 22.03
N LEU A 271 -38.14 15.55 20.97
CA LEU A 271 -37.71 15.66 19.58
C LEU A 271 -38.04 17.06 19.03
N ASN A 272 -37.21 17.55 18.12
CA ASN A 272 -37.40 18.84 17.45
C ASN A 272 -36.85 18.78 16.03
N GLU A 273 -36.97 19.86 15.25
CA GLU A 273 -36.54 19.90 13.85
C GLU A 273 -35.05 19.60 13.66
N ASN A 274 -34.22 19.88 14.66
CA ASN A 274 -32.79 19.60 14.68
C ASN A 274 -32.44 18.24 15.28
N ALA A 275 -33.42 17.41 15.63
CA ALA A 275 -33.14 16.03 15.99
C ALA A 275 -32.72 15.25 14.72
N LEU A 276 -31.73 14.39 14.87
CA LEU A 276 -31.14 13.61 13.78
C LEU A 276 -32.20 12.74 13.08
N GLU A 277 -33.04 12.09 13.89
CA GLU A 277 -34.17 11.28 13.46
C GLU A 277 -35.14 12.08 12.59
N ILE A 278 -35.46 13.31 13.01
CA ILE A 278 -36.41 14.16 12.30
C ILE A 278 -35.82 14.69 11.00
N ARG A 279 -34.55 15.13 11.00
CA ARG A 279 -33.86 15.52 9.75
C ARG A 279 -33.85 14.38 8.74
N ARG A 280 -33.53 13.16 9.21
CA ARG A 280 -33.52 11.96 8.37
C ARG A 280 -34.90 11.70 7.77
N LEU A 281 -35.95 11.64 8.60
CA LEU A 281 -37.31 11.35 8.11
C LEU A 281 -37.82 12.40 7.13
N ARG A 282 -37.63 13.70 7.41
CA ARG A 282 -38.02 14.77 6.49
C ARG A 282 -37.33 14.62 5.14
N ARG A 283 -36.04 14.28 5.14
CA ARG A 283 -35.30 14.01 3.90
C ARG A 283 -35.83 12.79 3.16
N THR A 284 -36.08 11.68 3.85
CA THR A 284 -36.67 10.47 3.27
C THR A 284 -38.01 10.78 2.59
N LEU A 285 -38.89 11.52 3.27
CA LEU A 285 -40.21 11.91 2.75
C LEU A 285 -40.11 12.85 1.53
N LEU A 286 -39.17 13.79 1.52
CA LEU A 286 -39.05 14.81 0.48
C LEU A 286 -38.25 14.37 -0.74
N ARG A 287 -37.16 13.61 -0.54
CA ARG A 287 -36.19 13.28 -1.60
C ARG A 287 -36.22 11.82 -2.01
N TYR A 288 -36.44 10.90 -1.08
CA TYR A 288 -36.26 9.46 -1.30
C TYR A 288 -37.58 8.68 -1.29
N SER A 289 -38.72 9.37 -1.40
CA SER A 289 -40.06 8.77 -1.31
C SER A 289 -40.37 7.81 -2.46
N ASN A 290 -39.62 7.87 -3.55
CA ASN A 290 -39.69 6.98 -4.71
C ASN A 290 -38.79 5.75 -4.60
N ASP A 291 -38.00 5.61 -3.53
CA ASP A 291 -37.06 4.50 -3.33
C ASP A 291 -37.52 3.60 -2.15
N PRO A 292 -38.18 2.46 -2.45
CA PRO A 292 -38.65 1.55 -1.41
C PRO A 292 -37.54 1.04 -0.50
N GLN A 293 -36.34 0.77 -1.02
CA GLN A 293 -35.22 0.25 -0.25
C GLN A 293 -34.71 1.32 0.72
N ARG A 294 -34.54 2.56 0.23
CA ARG A 294 -34.08 3.68 1.07
C ARG A 294 -35.09 4.02 2.16
N VAL A 295 -36.38 4.11 1.82
CA VAL A 295 -37.45 4.40 2.79
C VAL A 295 -37.49 3.32 3.87
N GLU A 296 -37.43 2.04 3.48
CA GLU A 296 -37.49 0.93 4.42
C GLU A 296 -36.29 0.93 5.40
N MET A 297 -35.10 1.25 4.91
CA MET A 297 -33.89 1.40 5.73
C MET A 297 -33.97 2.59 6.68
N ASP A 298 -34.35 3.76 6.17
CA ASP A 298 -34.46 4.96 7.00
C ASP A 298 -35.53 4.78 8.09
N PHE A 299 -36.68 4.14 7.77
CA PHE A 299 -37.72 3.84 8.76
C PHE A 299 -37.23 2.85 9.82
N THR A 300 -36.53 1.80 9.41
CA THR A 300 -36.01 0.77 10.33
C THR A 300 -34.97 1.35 11.28
N SER A 301 -33.99 2.09 10.75
CA SER A 301 -32.92 2.69 11.55
C SER A 301 -33.44 3.79 12.47
N THR A 302 -34.35 4.66 12.00
CA THR A 302 -34.95 5.68 12.86
C THR A 302 -35.81 5.06 13.96
N HIS A 303 -36.61 4.04 13.64
CA HIS A 303 -37.36 3.28 14.64
C HIS A 303 -36.41 2.73 15.72
N GLY A 304 -35.32 2.08 15.31
CA GLY A 304 -34.32 1.54 16.23
C GLY A 304 -33.69 2.62 17.11
N SER A 305 -33.32 3.77 16.53
CA SER A 305 -32.77 4.91 17.27
C SER A 305 -33.73 5.41 18.34
N ILE A 306 -34.98 5.72 17.95
CA ILE A 306 -35.99 6.26 18.89
C ILE A 306 -36.31 5.25 19.99
N VAL A 307 -36.49 3.97 19.65
CA VAL A 307 -36.74 2.91 20.65
C VAL A 307 -35.58 2.80 21.63
N SER A 308 -34.34 2.84 21.14
CA SER A 308 -33.15 2.82 21.99
C SER A 308 -33.11 4.03 22.92
N LYS A 309 -33.40 5.24 22.41
CA LYS A 309 -33.41 6.48 23.19
C LYS A 309 -34.53 6.54 24.23
N ILE A 310 -35.68 5.94 23.94
CA ILE A 310 -36.75 5.77 24.94
C ILE A 310 -36.31 4.78 26.01
N ALA A 311 -35.70 3.66 25.62
CA ALA A 311 -35.23 2.63 26.55
C ALA A 311 -34.08 3.12 27.46
N SER A 312 -33.24 4.03 26.97
CA SER A 312 -32.17 4.68 27.74
C SER A 312 -32.64 5.91 28.53
N GLU A 313 -33.93 6.23 28.51
CA GLU A 313 -34.54 7.41 29.16
C GLU A 313 -34.04 8.76 28.60
N GLU A 314 -33.37 8.78 27.44
CA GLU A 314 -33.00 10.00 26.73
C GLU A 314 -34.22 10.72 26.13
N LEU A 315 -35.21 9.94 25.67
CA LEU A 315 -36.50 10.44 25.18
C LEU A 315 -37.65 9.95 26.08
N PRO A 316 -38.65 10.79 26.37
CA PRO A 316 -39.82 10.37 27.10
C PRO A 316 -40.69 9.42 26.27
N PRO A 317 -41.35 8.41 26.88
CA PRO A 317 -42.29 7.54 26.18
C PRO A 317 -43.66 8.24 25.96
N SER A 318 -43.67 9.40 25.29
CA SER A 318 -44.89 10.16 25.01
C SER A 318 -45.77 9.47 23.95
N ASP A 319 -47.05 9.85 23.89
CA ASP A 319 -47.98 9.31 22.89
C ASP A 319 -47.49 9.59 21.47
N GLU A 320 -46.91 10.77 21.21
CA GLU A 320 -46.35 11.15 19.90
C GLU A 320 -45.13 10.30 19.54
N ASN A 321 -44.20 10.09 20.48
CA ASN A 321 -43.03 9.25 20.25
C ASN A 321 -43.44 7.79 19.95
N ASN A 322 -44.42 7.27 20.68
CA ASN A 322 -44.96 5.92 20.46
C ASN A 322 -45.72 5.81 19.12
N ALA A 323 -46.46 6.86 18.73
CA ALA A 323 -47.16 6.92 17.45
C ALA A 323 -46.17 6.96 16.26
N LEU A 324 -45.09 7.74 16.38
CA LEU A 324 -44.03 7.78 15.38
C LEU A 324 -43.34 6.41 15.25
N VAL A 325 -42.91 5.82 16.37
CA VAL A 325 -42.31 4.47 16.40
C VAL A 325 -43.24 3.45 15.72
N THR A 326 -44.53 3.47 16.04
CA THR A 326 -45.51 2.56 15.44
C THR A 326 -45.60 2.75 13.92
N SER A 327 -45.71 4.00 13.46
CA SER A 327 -45.83 4.35 12.04
C SER A 327 -44.58 3.94 11.25
N LEU A 328 -43.38 4.13 11.81
CA LEU A 328 -42.13 3.70 11.18
C LEU A 328 -42.06 2.17 11.03
N ARG A 329 -42.44 1.44 12.08
CA ARG A 329 -42.45 -0.04 12.06
C ARG A 329 -43.45 -0.57 11.04
N GLU A 330 -44.67 -0.05 11.03
CA GLU A 330 -45.73 -0.45 10.10
C GLU A 330 -45.37 -0.09 8.67
N GLY A 331 -44.81 1.09 8.44
CA GLY A 331 -44.33 1.52 7.13
C GLY A 331 -43.23 0.60 6.58
N ALA A 332 -42.20 0.29 7.39
CA ALA A 332 -41.14 -0.63 6.99
C ALA A 332 -41.67 -2.05 6.71
N GLN A 333 -42.58 -2.56 7.55
CA GLN A 333 -43.22 -3.87 7.33
C GLN A 333 -44.09 -3.88 6.08
N GLY A 334 -44.84 -2.81 5.81
CA GLY A 334 -45.66 -2.65 4.62
C GLY A 334 -44.83 -2.65 3.33
N ILE A 335 -43.66 -1.99 3.34
CA ILE A 335 -42.72 -2.02 2.21
C ILE A 335 -42.23 -3.44 1.97
N ARG A 336 -41.76 -4.14 3.01
CA ARG A 336 -41.32 -5.55 2.90
C ARG A 336 -42.44 -6.47 2.39
N ALA A 337 -43.67 -6.25 2.84
CA ALA A 337 -44.82 -7.05 2.40
C ALA A 337 -45.17 -6.84 0.91
N THR A 338 -44.79 -5.70 0.34
CA THR A 338 -45.12 -5.31 -1.05
C THR A 338 -43.95 -5.43 -2.02
N HIS A 339 -42.71 -5.49 -1.51
CA HIS A 339 -41.48 -5.58 -2.30
C HIS A 339 -40.67 -6.82 -1.89
N PRO A 340 -40.86 -7.97 -2.57
CA PRO A 340 -40.18 -9.22 -2.23
C PRO A 340 -38.65 -9.14 -2.21
N VAL A 341 -38.06 -8.35 -3.11
CA VAL A 341 -36.59 -8.16 -3.17
C VAL A 341 -36.09 -7.42 -1.92
N VAL A 342 -36.77 -6.35 -1.49
CA VAL A 342 -36.43 -5.61 -0.26
C VAL A 342 -36.59 -6.51 0.96
N ALA A 343 -37.64 -7.35 1.00
CA ALA A 343 -37.84 -8.31 2.08
C ALA A 343 -36.73 -9.36 2.17
N GLU A 344 -36.34 -9.94 1.04
CA GLU A 344 -35.26 -10.94 0.98
C GLU A 344 -33.91 -10.32 1.35
N ASN A 345 -33.59 -9.13 0.80
CA ASN A 345 -32.37 -8.40 1.16
C ASN A 345 -32.33 -8.13 2.66
N ARG A 346 -33.45 -7.68 3.25
CA ARG A 346 -33.52 -7.42 4.69
C ARG A 346 -33.30 -8.69 5.51
N LYS A 347 -33.82 -9.83 5.06
CA LYS A 347 -33.60 -11.13 5.72
C LYS A 347 -32.13 -11.53 5.68
N ILE A 348 -31.49 -11.46 4.51
CA ILE A 348 -30.06 -11.72 4.34
C ILE A 348 -29.24 -10.83 5.28
N LEU A 349 -29.55 -9.53 5.30
CA LEU A 349 -28.86 -8.59 6.16
C LEU A 349 -29.06 -8.96 7.63
N GLN A 350 -30.29 -9.23 8.09
CA GLN A 350 -30.58 -9.55 9.49
C GLN A 350 -29.90 -10.83 9.99
N GLU A 351 -29.68 -11.82 9.13
CA GLU A 351 -28.99 -13.07 9.46
C GLU A 351 -27.48 -12.88 9.68
N GLN A 352 -26.90 -11.76 9.20
CA GLN A 352 -25.48 -11.48 9.35
C GLN A 352 -25.16 -10.88 10.71
N ALA A 353 -24.09 -11.40 11.32
CA ALA A 353 -23.45 -10.77 12.46
C ALA A 353 -22.56 -9.63 11.95
N VAL A 354 -22.80 -8.42 12.45
CA VAL A 354 -22.00 -7.23 12.09
C VAL A 354 -21.11 -6.89 13.27
N LYS A 355 -19.81 -6.71 13.01
CA LYS A 355 -18.89 -6.18 14.02
C LYS A 355 -19.12 -4.68 14.20
N GLU A 356 -18.91 -4.19 15.42
CA GLU A 356 -18.89 -2.75 15.68
C GLU A 356 -17.71 -2.11 14.93
N LEU A 357 -17.96 -0.93 14.37
CA LEU A 357 -16.90 -0.12 13.75
C LEU A 357 -15.95 0.38 14.83
N THR A 358 -14.66 0.17 14.61
CA THR A 358 -13.60 0.80 15.40
C THR A 358 -13.30 2.21 14.90
N ASP A 359 -12.61 3.02 15.71
CA ASP A 359 -12.15 4.35 15.28
C ASP A 359 -11.27 4.28 14.02
N GLN A 360 -10.49 3.18 13.87
CA GLN A 360 -9.69 2.92 12.68
C GLN A 360 -10.56 2.65 11.45
N ASP A 361 -11.64 1.89 11.61
CA ASP A 361 -12.58 1.62 10.51
C ASP A 361 -13.30 2.89 10.06
N LEU A 362 -13.68 3.75 11.02
CA LEU A 362 -14.28 5.05 10.72
C LEU A 362 -13.30 5.97 9.98
N ALA A 363 -12.02 5.99 10.36
CA ALA A 363 -11.00 6.75 9.65
C ALA A 363 -10.86 6.30 8.18
N GLN A 364 -10.93 5.00 7.90
CA GLN A 364 -10.91 4.49 6.52
C GLN A 364 -12.12 4.97 5.69
N ILE A 365 -13.29 5.08 6.32
CA ILE A 365 -14.50 5.61 5.67
C ILE A 365 -14.34 7.13 5.41
N VAL A 366 -13.75 7.87 6.34
CA VAL A 366 -13.45 9.30 6.18
C VAL A 366 -12.47 9.53 5.03
N ASP A 367 -11.37 8.76 4.97
CA ASP A 367 -10.35 8.91 3.94
C ASP A 367 -10.91 8.64 2.54
N ALA A 368 -11.92 7.76 2.45
CA ALA A 368 -12.61 7.46 1.20
C ALA A 368 -13.58 8.55 0.72
N ASP A 369 -14.03 9.45 1.59
CA ASP A 369 -15.12 10.41 1.32
C ASP A 369 -14.86 11.29 0.09
N SER A 370 -13.62 11.78 -0.07
CA SER A 370 -13.24 12.64 -1.20
C SER A 370 -13.37 11.93 -2.55
N VAL A 371 -12.89 10.67 -2.63
CA VAL A 371 -12.98 9.83 -3.82
C VAL A 371 -14.43 9.45 -4.10
N LEU A 372 -15.17 9.02 -3.08
CA LEU A 372 -16.59 8.66 -3.21
C LEU A 372 -17.42 9.83 -3.73
N LYS A 373 -17.17 11.05 -3.23
CA LYS A 373 -17.80 12.26 -3.76
C LYS A 373 -17.44 12.50 -5.23
N ALA A 374 -16.19 12.31 -5.62
CA ALA A 374 -15.74 12.56 -6.98
C ALA A 374 -16.32 11.57 -7.99
N ILE A 375 -16.48 10.31 -7.61
CA ILE A 375 -16.95 9.25 -8.52
C ILE A 375 -18.48 9.06 -8.48
N THR A 376 -19.23 9.82 -7.70
CA THR A 376 -20.70 9.70 -7.62
C THR A 376 -21.40 11.00 -8.00
N GLU A 377 -22.64 10.91 -8.48
CA GLU A 377 -23.45 12.05 -8.87
C GLU A 377 -24.91 11.94 -8.42
N GLY A 378 -25.61 13.08 -8.45
CA GLY A 378 -27.03 13.17 -8.16
C GLY A 378 -27.40 12.62 -6.78
N GLU A 379 -28.50 11.86 -6.71
CA GLU A 379 -28.98 11.27 -5.46
C GLU A 379 -27.97 10.31 -4.83
N LEU A 380 -27.16 9.61 -5.63
CA LEU A 380 -26.15 8.69 -5.08
C LEU A 380 -25.09 9.46 -4.29
N GLN A 381 -24.57 10.55 -4.84
CA GLN A 381 -23.57 11.39 -4.17
C GLN A 381 -24.12 11.98 -2.87
N ASP A 382 -25.34 12.51 -2.91
CA ASP A 382 -26.01 13.05 -1.73
C ASP A 382 -26.16 11.97 -0.65
N GLN A 383 -26.65 10.78 -1.01
CA GLN A 383 -26.83 9.68 -0.07
C GLN A 383 -25.49 9.16 0.49
N MET A 384 -24.46 9.00 -0.34
CA MET A 384 -23.14 8.55 0.12
C MET A 384 -22.53 9.54 1.11
N ARG A 385 -22.57 10.85 0.81
CA ARG A 385 -22.11 11.90 1.73
C ARG A 385 -22.86 11.85 3.05
N GLU A 386 -24.18 11.65 3.01
CA GLU A 386 -25.01 11.60 4.20
C GLU A 386 -24.74 10.37 5.07
N ASP A 387 -24.53 9.22 4.44
CA ASP A 387 -24.23 7.99 5.14
C ASP A 387 -22.82 8.06 5.76
N VAL A 388 -21.83 8.61 5.05
CA VAL A 388 -20.49 8.89 5.61
C VAL A 388 -20.59 9.85 6.79
N LEU A 389 -21.25 11.02 6.62
CA LEU A 389 -21.43 12.01 7.68
C LEU A 389 -22.10 11.40 8.92
N PHE A 390 -23.12 10.57 8.70
CA PHE A 390 -23.78 9.90 9.81
C PHE A 390 -22.80 8.99 10.56
N LEU A 391 -22.04 8.15 9.84
CA LEU A 391 -21.12 7.20 10.46
C LEU A 391 -19.98 7.90 11.22
N THR A 392 -19.55 9.07 10.76
CA THR A 392 -18.31 9.71 11.26
C THR A 392 -18.57 10.84 12.25
N GLU A 393 -19.67 11.59 12.11
CA GLU A 393 -19.94 12.78 12.92
C GLU A 393 -21.24 12.70 13.72
N GLU A 394 -22.28 12.04 13.20
CA GLU A 394 -23.60 12.01 13.85
C GLU A 394 -23.87 10.73 14.64
N LEU A 395 -23.07 9.67 14.46
CA LEU A 395 -23.18 8.40 15.16
C LEU A 395 -22.86 8.63 16.64
N GLN A 396 -23.87 8.51 17.48
CA GLN A 396 -23.66 8.53 18.92
C GLN A 396 -23.23 7.14 19.38
N ALA A 397 -22.03 7.02 19.98
CA ALA A 397 -21.67 5.82 20.72
C ALA A 397 -22.70 5.63 21.84
N GLY A 398 -23.50 4.56 21.74
CA GLY A 398 -24.51 4.26 22.75
C GLY A 398 -23.89 4.03 24.14
N PRO A 399 -24.67 4.10 25.22
CA PRO A 399 -24.17 3.75 26.54
C PRO A 399 -23.59 2.31 26.51
N PRO A 400 -22.49 2.05 27.23
CA PRO A 400 -21.85 0.74 27.21
C PRO A 400 -22.86 -0.35 27.56
N PRO A 401 -22.82 -1.51 26.88
CA PRO A 401 -23.77 -2.59 27.14
C PRO A 401 -23.73 -2.96 28.63
N LEU A 402 -24.91 -3.06 29.24
CA LEU A 402 -25.04 -3.51 30.62
C LEU A 402 -24.39 -4.90 30.77
N PRO A 403 -23.68 -5.17 31.89
CA PRO A 403 -23.06 -6.48 32.11
C PRO A 403 -24.10 -7.61 32.00
N GLY A 404 -23.92 -8.51 31.03
CA GLY A 404 -24.81 -9.66 30.81
C GLY A 404 -25.80 -9.51 29.64
N VAL A 405 -25.86 -8.34 28.98
CA VAL A 405 -26.52 -8.19 27.67
C VAL A 405 -25.55 -8.68 26.59
N THR A 406 -25.98 -9.56 25.71
CA THR A 406 -25.11 -10.08 24.65
C THR A 406 -25.16 -9.18 23.42
N LYS A 407 -24.13 -9.23 22.57
CA LYS A 407 -24.05 -8.45 21.33
C LYS A 407 -25.19 -8.73 20.33
N ALA A 408 -25.95 -9.82 20.53
CA ALA A 408 -27.15 -10.14 19.74
C ALA A 408 -28.37 -9.29 20.12
N ASP A 409 -28.33 -8.60 21.26
CA ASP A 409 -29.45 -7.86 21.85
C ASP A 409 -29.36 -6.33 21.59
N ALA A 410 -28.21 -5.84 21.08
CA ALA A 410 -27.99 -4.43 20.80
C ALA A 410 -28.34 -4.08 19.33
N ILE A 411 -29.17 -3.05 19.13
CA ILE A 411 -29.36 -2.46 17.80
C ILE A 411 -28.07 -1.72 17.45
N ILE A 412 -27.25 -2.30 16.56
CA ILE A 412 -26.05 -1.64 16.04
C ILE A 412 -26.50 -0.41 15.23
N GLN A 413 -26.31 0.78 15.79
CA GLN A 413 -26.54 2.03 15.10
C GLN A 413 -25.58 2.15 13.90
N GLY A 414 -26.03 2.75 12.80
CA GLY A 414 -25.21 2.88 11.59
C GLY A 414 -25.20 1.66 10.67
N ARG A 415 -25.84 0.56 11.02
CA ARG A 415 -25.82 -0.67 10.21
C ARG A 415 -26.26 -0.42 8.76
N ASP A 416 -27.39 0.24 8.54
CA ASP A 416 -27.92 0.44 7.19
C ASP A 416 -27.06 1.42 6.37
N GLU A 417 -26.44 2.40 7.03
CA GLU A 417 -25.46 3.32 6.43
C GLU A 417 -24.20 2.57 6.00
N VAL A 418 -23.64 1.69 6.86
CA VAL A 418 -22.50 0.82 6.52
C VAL A 418 -22.83 -0.08 5.34
N VAL A 419 -23.99 -0.73 5.37
CA VAL A 419 -24.46 -1.61 4.27
C VAL A 419 -24.50 -0.83 2.96
N ARG A 420 -25.04 0.40 2.96
CA ARG A 420 -25.09 1.23 1.75
C ARG A 420 -23.71 1.66 1.28
N VAL A 421 -22.87 2.23 2.14
CA VAL A 421 -21.53 2.71 1.76
C VAL A 421 -20.67 1.57 1.21
N LEU A 422 -20.57 0.46 1.95
CA LEU A 422 -19.71 -0.67 1.56
C LEU A 422 -20.30 -1.47 0.40
N GLY A 423 -21.61 -1.74 0.41
CA GLY A 423 -22.30 -2.46 -0.67
C GLY A 423 -22.33 -1.69 -1.99
N ARG A 424 -22.46 -0.35 -1.96
CA ARG A 424 -22.29 0.50 -3.16
C ARG A 424 -20.86 0.49 -3.65
N SER A 425 -19.88 0.59 -2.74
CA SER A 425 -18.46 0.56 -3.09
C SER A 425 -18.06 -0.75 -3.77
N ALA A 426 -18.51 -1.89 -3.24
CA ALA A 426 -18.29 -3.20 -3.86
C ALA A 426 -18.85 -3.26 -5.30
N ARG A 427 -20.09 -2.82 -5.50
CA ARG A 427 -20.72 -2.83 -6.83
C ARG A 427 -20.08 -1.83 -7.81
N MET A 428 -19.66 -0.66 -7.35
CA MET A 428 -18.88 0.28 -8.17
C MET A 428 -17.55 -0.35 -8.60
N MET A 429 -16.86 -1.05 -7.69
CA MET A 429 -15.65 -1.80 -8.00
C MET A 429 -15.88 -2.88 -9.06
N LEU A 430 -16.99 -3.63 -8.95
CA LEU A 430 -17.37 -4.63 -9.94
C LEU A 430 -17.67 -4.01 -11.31
N ILE A 431 -18.38 -2.89 -11.37
CA ILE A 431 -18.69 -2.22 -12.64
C ILE A 431 -17.40 -1.69 -13.30
N LEU A 432 -16.50 -1.09 -12.51
CA LEU A 432 -15.21 -0.60 -12.99
C LEU A 432 -14.37 -1.72 -13.60
N ARG A 433 -14.29 -2.87 -12.92
CA ARG A 433 -13.52 -4.01 -13.40
C ARG A 433 -14.17 -4.73 -14.58
N LYS A 434 -15.51 -4.77 -14.65
CA LYS A 434 -16.23 -5.44 -15.75
C LYS A 434 -16.39 -4.58 -17.01
N THR A 435 -16.05 -3.29 -16.96
CA THR A 435 -16.24 -2.36 -18.08
C THR A 435 -14.89 -1.77 -18.52
N PRO A 436 -14.19 -2.39 -19.48
CA PRO A 436 -12.91 -1.90 -19.99
C PRO A 436 -12.99 -0.44 -20.45
N GLY A 437 -11.98 0.35 -20.08
CA GLY A 437 -11.88 1.78 -20.40
C GLY A 437 -12.90 2.68 -19.69
N LEU A 438 -13.77 2.17 -18.81
CA LEU A 438 -14.59 3.03 -17.94
C LEU A 438 -13.73 3.72 -16.88
N ALA A 439 -12.76 3.00 -16.32
CA ALA A 439 -11.83 3.52 -15.33
C ALA A 439 -11.00 4.70 -15.88
N ASP A 440 -10.45 4.56 -17.09
CA ASP A 440 -9.69 5.65 -17.75
C ASP A 440 -10.55 6.88 -18.05
N ARG A 441 -11.82 6.67 -18.39
CA ARG A 441 -12.78 7.77 -18.57
C ARG A 441 -13.09 8.48 -17.26
N LEU A 442 -13.22 7.74 -16.16
CA LEU A 442 -13.35 8.27 -14.79
C LEU A 442 -12.14 9.10 -14.37
N TYR A 443 -10.92 8.66 -14.70
CA TYR A 443 -9.71 9.42 -14.42
C TYR A 443 -9.73 10.79 -15.10
N ASN A 444 -10.05 10.79 -16.40
CA ASN A 444 -10.06 12.02 -17.18
C ASN A 444 -11.12 13.04 -16.73
N SER A 445 -12.18 12.61 -16.05
CA SER A 445 -13.27 13.49 -15.62
C SER A 445 -13.17 13.96 -14.17
N THR A 446 -12.65 13.12 -13.27
CA THR A 446 -12.68 13.38 -11.81
C THR A 446 -11.39 14.01 -11.27
N GLY A 447 -10.29 13.96 -12.03
CA GLY A 447 -8.97 14.40 -11.58
C GLY A 447 -8.28 13.44 -10.59
N PHE A 448 -8.95 12.35 -10.20
CA PHE A 448 -8.37 11.28 -9.39
C PHE A 448 -7.79 10.19 -10.26
N LYS A 449 -6.51 9.87 -10.08
CA LYS A 449 -5.84 8.74 -10.76
C LYS A 449 -6.66 7.46 -10.60
N VAL A 450 -6.85 6.69 -11.68
CA VAL A 450 -7.60 5.40 -11.69
C VAL A 450 -7.22 4.52 -10.51
N ALA A 451 -5.92 4.48 -10.24
CA ALA A 451 -5.31 3.67 -9.23
C ALA A 451 -5.76 4.06 -7.80
N SER A 452 -5.95 5.36 -7.54
CA SER A 452 -6.51 5.86 -6.28
C SER A 452 -7.97 5.45 -6.12
N ILE A 453 -8.77 5.55 -7.18
CA ILE A 453 -10.19 5.12 -7.16
C ILE A 453 -10.29 3.63 -6.81
N LEU A 454 -9.54 2.78 -7.51
CA LEU A 454 -9.54 1.33 -7.27
C LEU A 454 -9.00 0.98 -5.87
N GLY A 455 -7.94 1.65 -5.42
CA GLY A 455 -7.37 1.43 -4.08
C GLY A 455 -8.33 1.81 -2.95
N THR A 456 -9.05 2.92 -3.08
CA THR A 456 -10.08 3.34 -2.12
C THR A 456 -11.23 2.35 -2.09
N LEU A 457 -11.79 1.97 -3.24
CA LEU A 457 -12.89 1.01 -3.30
C LEU A 457 -12.47 -0.37 -2.78
N GLY A 458 -11.26 -0.83 -3.11
CA GLY A 458 -10.70 -2.08 -2.59
C GLY A 458 -10.55 -2.05 -1.06
N THR A 459 -10.12 -0.93 -0.49
CA THR A 459 -10.02 -0.77 0.97
C THR A 459 -11.40 -0.87 1.65
N LEU A 460 -12.42 -0.24 1.08
CA LEU A 460 -13.80 -0.37 1.57
C LEU A 460 -14.37 -1.78 1.42
N VAL A 461 -14.02 -2.49 0.34
CA VAL A 461 -14.40 -3.90 0.17
C VAL A 461 -13.77 -4.77 1.24
N SER A 462 -12.46 -4.63 1.49
CA SER A 462 -11.76 -5.37 2.54
C SER A 462 -12.33 -5.06 3.93
N LEU A 463 -12.65 -3.80 4.21
CA LEU A 463 -13.33 -3.41 5.45
C LEU A 463 -14.69 -4.11 5.59
N GLY A 464 -15.49 -4.14 4.51
CA GLY A 464 -16.79 -4.83 4.52
C GLY A 464 -16.68 -6.32 4.81
N LEU A 465 -15.71 -7.01 4.22
CA LEU A 465 -15.46 -8.43 4.46
C LEU A 465 -14.96 -8.71 5.89
N LEU A 466 -14.30 -7.75 6.53
CA LEU A 466 -13.88 -7.88 7.92
C LEU A 466 -15.05 -7.69 8.89
N LEU A 467 -16.02 -6.83 8.55
CA LEU A 467 -17.17 -6.49 9.39
C LEU A 467 -18.31 -7.51 9.32
N PHE A 468 -18.54 -8.12 8.15
CA PHE A 468 -19.63 -9.06 7.86
C PHE A 468 -19.08 -10.41 7.42
#